data_AF-A0A9C8AB23-F1
#
_entry.id   AF-A0A9C8AB23-F1
#
_cell.length_a   1.000
_cell.length_b   1.000
_cell.length_c   1.000
_cell.angle_alpha   90.00
_cell.angle_beta   90.00
_cell.angle_gamma   90.00
#
_symmetry.space_group_name_H-M   'P 1'
#
loop_
_entity.id
_entity.type
_entity.pdbx_description
1 polymer ?
#
loop_
_entity_poly.entity_id
_entity_poly.type
_entity_poly.pdbx_seq_one_letter_code
_entity_poly.pdbx_strand_id
1 'polypeptide(L)' 'MSYEERQQLVDDILDEPIYLKSGDFILHEGDPASAMYILFQGNAEAIKKDQESGRYHQLII' A
#
# COMPACT_ATOMS: atom_id res chain seq x y z
N MET A 1 13.99 -16.01 14.78
CA MET A 1 13.40 -14.70 15.11
C MET A 1 12.36 -14.88 16.19
N SER A 2 12.65 -14.38 17.39
CA SER A 2 11.74 -14.39 18.54
C SER A 2 10.53 -13.46 18.31
N TYR A 3 9.58 -13.45 19.24
CA TYR A 3 8.45 -12.51 19.20
C TYR A 3 8.91 -11.08 19.47
N GLU A 4 9.79 -10.91 20.46
CA GLU A 4 10.40 -9.63 20.82
C GLU A 4 11.20 -9.02 19.66
N GLU A 5 12.02 -9.84 18.98
CA GLU A 5 12.78 -9.40 17.81
C GLU A 5 11.86 -8.95 16.66
N ARG A 6 10.67 -9.54 16.52
CA ARG A 6 9.68 -9.13 15.52
C ARG A 6 9.01 -7.82 15.89
N GLN A 7 8.65 -7.62 17.16
CA GLN A 7 8.03 -6.37 17.61
C GLN A 7 9.01 -5.20 17.50
N GLN A 8 10.26 -5.38 17.94
CA GLN A 8 11.31 -4.38 17.78
C GLN A 8 11.52 -4.01 16.30
N LEU A 9 11.55 -5.00 15.41
CA LEU A 9 11.68 -4.77 13.98
C LEU A 9 10.49 -4.00 13.38
N VAL A 10 9.28 -4.27 13.87
CA VAL A 10 8.07 -3.56 13.46
C VAL A 10 8.14 -2.10 13.91
N ASP A 11 8.49 -1.85 15.17
CA ASP A 11 8.60 -0.50 15.73
C ASP A 11 9.73 0.31 15.08
N ASP A 12 10.84 -0.34 14.69
CA ASP A 12 11.98 0.33 14.06
C ASP A 12 11.74 0.65 12.57
N ILE A 13 10.83 -0.05 11.90
CA ILE A 13 10.59 0.07 10.45
C ILE A 13 9.31 0.86 10.13
N LEU A 14 8.26 0.74 10.96
CA LEU A 14 6.98 1.35 10.67
C LEU A 14 6.89 2.76 11.25
N ASP A 15 6.65 3.72 10.38
CA ASP A 15 6.21 5.06 10.76
C ASP A 15 4.77 5.03 11.33
N GLU A 16 4.33 6.18 11.85
CA GLU A 16 2.97 6.40 12.33
C GLU A 16 1.91 5.98 11.29
N PRO A 17 0.84 5.27 11.71
CA PRO A 17 -0.18 4.78 10.78
C PRO A 17 -0.94 5.95 10.14
N ILE A 18 -1.15 5.84 8.82
CA ILE A 18 -2.04 6.74 8.09
C ILE A 18 -3.46 6.17 8.06
N TYR A 19 -4.46 7.05 8.23
CA TYR A 19 -5.87 6.67 8.18
C TYR A 19 -6.51 7.29 6.94
N LEU A 20 -7.12 6.44 6.12
CA LEU A 20 -7.75 6.82 4.86
C LEU A 20 -9.24 6.47 4.87
N LYS A 21 -10.01 7.22 4.10
CA LYS A 21 -11.44 6.98 3.89
C LYS A 21 -11.65 6.19 2.59
N SER A 22 -12.84 5.59 2.48
CA SER A 22 -13.24 4.91 1.24
C SER A 22 -13.17 5.87 0.06
N GLY A 23 -12.43 5.47 -0.98
CA GLY A 23 -12.21 6.27 -2.20
C GLY A 23 -10.93 7.11 -2.19
N ASP A 24 -10.21 7.17 -1.07
CA ASP A 24 -8.90 7.83 -1.04
C ASP A 24 -7.86 6.97 -1.79
N PHE A 25 -6.95 7.65 -2.49
CA PHE A 25 -5.82 7.01 -3.17
C PHE A 25 -4.61 6.93 -2.23
N ILE A 26 -4.01 5.74 -2.11
CA ILE A 26 -2.78 5.51 -1.33
C ILE A 26 -1.55 6.00 -2.10
N LEU A 27 -1.49 5.67 -3.39
CA LEU A 27 -0.40 6.03 -4.32
C LEU A 27 -0.92 6.05 -5.76
N HIS A 28 -0.19 6.72 -6.66
CA HIS A 28 -0.50 6.72 -8.10
C HIS A 28 0.62 6.06 -8.91
N GLU A 29 0.24 5.42 -10.03
CA GLU A 29 1.20 4.88 -10.99
C GLU A 29 2.09 6.00 -11.54
N GLY A 30 3.41 5.81 -11.45
CA GLY A 30 4.41 6.78 -11.88
C GLY A 30 4.94 7.67 -10.76
N ASP A 31 4.33 7.66 -9.57
CA ASP A 31 4.89 8.34 -8.40
C ASP A 31 6.25 7.70 -8.03
N PRO A 32 7.24 8.49 -7.57
CA PRO A 32 8.48 7.95 -7.06
C PRO A 32 8.21 6.95 -5.91
N ALA A 33 8.80 5.76 -6.02
CA ALA A 33 8.72 4.73 -4.98
C ALA A 33 9.48 5.19 -3.74
N SER A 34 8.77 5.91 -2.87
CA SER A 34 9.30 6.62 -1.70
C SER A 34 8.91 5.98 -0.38
N ALA A 35 7.87 5.12 -0.38
CA ALA A 35 7.36 4.45 0.81
C ALA A 35 6.78 3.07 0.48
N MET A 36 6.73 2.21 1.49
CA MET A 36 6.04 0.92 1.47
C MET A 36 4.99 0.94 2.58
N TYR A 37 3.77 0.50 2.25
CA TYR A 37 2.66 0.48 3.20
C TYR A 37 2.21 -0.96 3.48
N ILE A 38 1.79 -1.21 4.72
CA ILE A 38 1.15 -2.44 5.13
C ILE A 38 -0.31 -2.14 5.43
N LEU A 39 -1.23 -2.87 4.79
CA LEU A 39 -2.65 -2.74 5.08
C LEU A 39 -2.98 -3.48 6.38
N PHE A 40 -3.19 -2.72 7.46
CA PHE A 40 -3.59 -3.28 8.74
C PHE A 40 -5.07 -3.67 8.82
N GLN A 41 -5.96 -2.84 8.24
CA GLN A 41 -7.40 -3.06 8.27
C GLN A 41 -8.08 -2.42 7.05
N GLY A 42 -9.12 -3.09 6.54
CA GLY A 42 -9.93 -2.62 5.41
C GLY A 42 -9.66 -3.41 4.13
N ASN A 43 -10.11 -2.87 3.00
CA ASN A 43 -9.84 -3.40 1.66
C ASN A 43 -9.19 -2.31 0.83
N ALA A 44 -8.17 -2.67 0.06
CA ALA A 44 -7.54 -1.81 -0.92
C ALA A 44 -7.52 -2.53 -2.27
N GLU A 45 -7.70 -1.77 -3.34
CA GLU A 45 -7.66 -2.27 -4.71
C GLU A 45 -6.50 -1.62 -5.46
N ALA A 46 -5.68 -2.43 -6.11
CA ALA A 46 -4.70 -1.91 -7.07
C ALA A 46 -5.33 -1.92 -8.46
N ILE A 47 -5.32 -0.77 -9.12
CA ILE A 47 -5.78 -0.63 -10.51
C ILE A 47 -4.60 -0.22 -11.38
N LYS A 48 -4.57 -0.73 -12.61
CA LYS A 48 -3.58 -0.35 -13.62
C LYS A 48 -4.28 0.22 -14.84
N LYS A 49 -3.70 1.28 -15.40
CA LYS A 49 -4.16 1.81 -16.68
C LYS A 49 -3.51 1.02 -17.82
N ASP A 50 -4.34 0.41 -18.65
CA ASP A 50 -3.89 -0.18 -19.89
C ASP A 50 -3.50 0.93 -20.87
N GLN A 51 -2.27 0.87 -21.41
CA GLN A 51 -1.72 1.95 -22.23
C GLN A 51 -2.29 1.97 -23.66
N GLU A 52 -2.76 0.83 -24.17
CA GLU A 52 -3.29 0.73 -25.54
C GLU A 52 -4.75 1.17 -25.60
N SER A 53 -5.56 0.71 -24.64
CA SER A 53 -7.00 0.97 -24.56
C SER A 53 -7.37 2.19 -23.70
N GLY A 54 -6.45 2.65 -22.84
CA GLY A 54 -6.67 3.74 -21.90
C GLY A 54 -7.60 3.39 -20.72
N ARG A 55 -8.02 2.13 -20.58
CA ARG A 55 -8.96 1.67 -19.56
C ARG A 55 -8.24 1.24 -18.28
N TYR A 56 -8.91 1.41 -17.14
CA TYR A 56 -8.43 0.90 -15.86
C TYR A 56 -8.93 -0.52 -15.64
N HIS A 57 -8.03 -1.39 -15.16
CA HIS A 57 -8.33 -2.77 -14.80
C HIS A 57 -7.79 -3.05 -13.40
N GLN A 58 -8.57 -3.79 -12.60
CA GLN A 58 -8.13 -4.26 -11.30
C GLN A 58 -7.01 -5.30 -11.48
N LEU A 59 -5.94 -5.14 -10.70
CA LEU A 59 -4.88 -6.13 -10.60
C LEU A 59 -5.32 -7.24 -9.64
N ILE A 60 -5.18 -8.48 -10.07
CA ILE A 60 -5.31 -9.65 -9.20
C ILE A 60 -3.92 -9.86 -8.59
N ILE A 61 -3.77 -9.47 -7.32
CA ILE A 61 -2.52 -9.57 -6.54
C ILE A 61 -2.56 -10.82 -5.67
#